data_AF-A0A0D6R015-F1
#
_entry.id   AF-A0A0D6R015-F1
#
_cell.length_a   1.000
_cell.length_b   1.000
_cell.length_c   1.000
_cell.angle_alpha   90.00
_cell.angle_beta   90.00
_cell.angle_gamma   90.00
#
_symmetry.space_group_name_H-M   'P 1'
#
loop_
_entity.id
_entity.type
_entity.pdbx_description
1 polymer ?
#
loop_
_entity_poly.entity_id
_entity_poly.type
_entity_poly.pdbx_seq_one_letter_code
_entity_poly.pdbx_strand_id
1 'polypeptide(L)'
;MTALSAAQVVSLATASYAIVTRSHLPNSRQIALQPLASNWASLNFSTSRKKFTTKALSSSNNLMEGLLSKLGIRRAAAVSQNNEAGASIAQGPDDDTPVAGQQFAQFGAGCFWGVELTFQRVPGVTKTEVGYTQGFLHNPTYEDVCSGRTMHNEAVRVQYDPSQCSYDTLLDTFWARHDPTTLNRQGNDVGTQYRSGIYFYTTEQEKAARESLERQEQKLNKKIVTEILPAKKFYRAEEYHQQYLEKGGRSGFRQSAAKGCNDPIRCYG
;
A
#
# COMPACT_ATOMS: atom_id res chain seq x y z
N MET A 1 43.05 5.28 66.68
CA MET A 1 42.85 5.98 65.40
C MET A 1 41.38 6.38 65.35
N THR A 2 40.97 7.47 66.02
CA THR A 2 40.72 8.83 65.46
C THR A 2 39.78 8.80 64.25
N ALA A 3 38.65 9.52 64.12
CA ALA A 3 37.87 10.45 64.96
C ALA A 3 36.56 10.78 64.18
N LEU A 4 35.50 11.22 64.88
CA LEU A 4 34.49 12.31 64.58
C LEU A 4 33.96 12.50 63.13
N SER A 5 32.74 12.94 62.79
CA SER A 5 31.68 13.72 63.47
C SER A 5 30.48 13.89 62.51
N ALA A 6 29.27 13.95 63.07
CA ALA A 6 28.11 14.84 62.84
C ALA A 6 27.53 15.23 61.44
N ALA A 7 26.18 15.30 61.45
CA ALA A 7 25.30 16.37 60.98
C ALA A 7 24.57 16.23 59.61
N GLN A 8 23.26 16.03 59.71
CA GLN A 8 22.25 16.43 58.72
C GLN A 8 22.06 17.97 58.76
N VAL A 9 21.70 18.59 57.64
CA VAL A 9 20.54 19.51 57.45
C VAL A 9 20.56 20.16 56.05
N VAL A 10 19.35 20.27 55.51
CA VAL A 10 18.84 20.90 54.28
C VAL A 10 19.34 22.33 54.03
N SER A 11 19.51 22.71 52.75
CA SER A 11 19.42 24.12 52.33
C SER A 11 18.75 24.28 50.96
N LEU A 12 17.85 25.27 50.91
CA LEU A 12 17.04 25.77 49.81
C LEU A 12 17.64 27.09 49.28
N ALA A 13 17.27 27.42 48.03
CA ALA A 13 17.23 28.77 47.45
C ALA A 13 18.62 29.39 47.10
N THR A 14 18.80 30.30 46.15
CA THR A 14 17.96 31.38 45.58
C THR A 14 18.53 31.82 44.22
N ALA A 15 17.67 32.44 43.40
CA ALA A 15 17.98 33.18 42.18
C ALA A 15 18.66 34.54 42.45
N SER A 16 19.35 35.10 41.43
CA SER A 16 19.58 36.55 41.17
C SER A 16 20.06 36.72 39.72
N TYR A 17 19.25 37.31 38.82
CA TYR A 17 19.14 38.74 38.46
C TYR A 17 20.35 39.34 37.70
N ALA A 18 20.11 39.71 36.44
CA ALA A 18 20.80 40.80 35.75
C ALA A 18 19.76 41.62 34.97
N ILE A 19 19.87 42.94 35.09
CA ILE A 19 18.87 43.97 34.75
C ILE A 19 19.47 44.92 33.69
N VAL A 20 18.65 45.25 32.67
CA VAL A 20 18.53 46.56 31.95
C VAL A 20 19.66 46.95 30.97
N THR A 21 19.39 47.29 29.70
CA THR A 21 18.79 48.56 29.26
C THR A 21 17.87 48.47 28.02
N ARG A 22 17.15 49.58 27.81
CA ARG A 22 15.84 49.78 27.19
C ARG A 22 15.99 50.60 25.89
N SER A 23 15.27 50.26 24.82
CA SER A 23 14.88 51.24 23.79
C SER A 23 13.58 50.84 23.04
N HIS A 24 12.50 51.53 23.43
CA HIS A 24 11.36 52.04 22.64
C HIS A 24 10.61 51.15 21.61
N LEU A 25 9.34 50.87 21.96
CA LEU A 25 8.16 50.51 21.13
C LEU A 25 7.67 51.73 20.31
N PRO A 26 6.87 51.56 19.21
CA PRO A 26 5.41 51.27 19.24
C PRO A 26 4.96 50.32 18.08
N ASN A 27 3.76 49.76 17.91
CA ASN A 27 2.46 49.80 18.57
C ASN A 27 1.66 48.52 18.20
N SER A 28 0.90 48.01 19.16
CA SER A 28 -0.33 47.18 19.13
C SER A 28 -0.88 46.52 17.85
N ARG A 29 -1.17 45.21 17.96
CA ARG A 29 -2.53 44.61 17.83
C ARG A 29 -2.52 43.16 18.36
N GLN A 30 -3.13 42.94 19.52
CA GLN A 30 -3.45 41.61 20.04
C GLN A 30 -4.70 41.08 19.34
N ILE A 31 -4.63 39.86 18.80
CA ILE A 31 -5.80 39.06 18.42
C ILE A 31 -5.86 37.90 19.42
N ALA A 32 -6.87 37.92 20.27
CA ALA A 32 -7.21 36.83 21.17
C ALA A 32 -7.88 35.70 20.38
N LEU A 33 -7.36 34.47 20.53
CA LEU A 33 -7.99 33.26 20.04
C LEU A 33 -8.95 32.72 21.11
N GLN A 34 -10.24 32.67 20.79
CA GLN A 34 -11.24 31.89 21.52
C GLN A 34 -11.35 30.48 20.89
N PRO A 35 -11.64 29.42 21.69
CA PRO A 35 -11.87 28.10 21.15
C PRO A 35 -13.30 27.98 20.61
N LEU A 36 -13.44 27.60 19.34
CA LEU A 36 -14.73 27.24 18.75
C LEU A 36 -15.07 25.80 19.15
N ALA A 37 -16.01 25.67 20.08
CA ALA A 37 -16.79 24.45 20.26
C ALA A 37 -17.93 24.46 19.23
N SER A 38 -17.99 23.47 18.34
CA SER A 38 -19.14 23.25 17.44
C SER A 38 -19.83 21.93 17.78
N ASN A 39 -21.02 22.08 18.35
CA ASN A 39 -22.03 21.05 18.55
C ASN A 39 -22.43 20.41 17.21
N TRP A 40 -22.31 19.09 17.10
CA TRP A 40 -23.05 18.30 16.12
C TRP A 40 -24.35 17.81 16.76
N ALA A 41 -25.43 18.55 16.53
CA ALA A 41 -26.77 18.08 16.82
C ALA A 41 -27.38 17.46 15.56
N SER A 42 -27.73 16.18 15.70
CA SER A 42 -28.56 15.31 14.87
C SER A 42 -29.65 16.01 14.04
N LEU A 43 -29.60 15.83 12.71
CA LEU A 43 -30.73 16.05 11.81
C LEU A 43 -31.54 14.75 11.68
N ASN A 44 -32.74 14.75 12.24
CA ASN A 44 -33.75 13.70 12.04
C ASN A 44 -34.32 13.82 10.62
N PHE A 45 -34.12 12.79 9.79
CA PHE A 45 -34.79 12.67 8.50
C PHE A 45 -36.20 12.08 8.71
N SER A 46 -37.22 12.94 8.60
CA SER A 46 -38.62 12.52 8.55
C SER A 46 -38.95 11.99 7.16
N THR A 47 -39.07 10.67 7.01
CA THR A 47 -39.58 10.04 5.78
C THR A 47 -41.10 10.12 5.74
N SER A 48 -41.63 11.04 4.94
CA SER A 48 -43.05 11.09 4.59
C SER A 48 -43.38 10.00 3.56
N ARG A 49 -44.08 8.94 4.01
CA ARG A 49 -44.60 7.87 3.15
C ARG A 49 -45.86 8.36 2.42
N LYS A 50 -45.75 8.63 1.11
CA LYS A 50 -46.93 8.75 0.23
C LYS A 50 -47.42 7.35 -0.15
N LYS A 51 -48.61 6.99 0.33
CA LYS A 51 -49.36 5.79 -0.09
C LYS A 51 -49.86 6.00 -1.52
N PHE A 52 -49.37 5.22 -2.47
CA PHE A 52 -50.04 5.03 -3.75
C PHE A 52 -50.90 3.77 -3.67
N THR A 53 -52.21 3.97 -3.78
CA THR A 53 -53.19 2.90 -3.93
C THR A 53 -53.35 2.57 -5.41
N THR A 54 -52.81 1.43 -5.85
CA THR A 54 -53.15 0.88 -7.17
C THR A 54 -54.19 -0.20 -7.02
N LYS A 55 -55.36 0.11 -7.58
CA LYS A 55 -56.54 -0.73 -7.71
C LYS A 55 -56.19 -1.97 -8.53
N ALA A 56 -56.56 -3.15 -8.04
CA ALA A 56 -56.45 -4.40 -8.78
C ALA A 56 -57.34 -4.35 -10.04
N LEU A 57 -56.75 -4.65 -11.20
CA LEU A 57 -57.47 -5.19 -12.34
C LEU A 57 -56.90 -6.57 -12.67
N SER A 58 -57.76 -7.56 -12.48
CA SER A 58 -57.66 -8.89 -13.05
C SER A 58 -57.89 -8.79 -14.56
N SER A 59 -57.00 -9.36 -15.38
CA SER A 59 -57.38 -9.92 -16.68
C SER A 59 -56.24 -10.78 -17.23
N SER A 60 -56.51 -12.08 -17.32
CA SER A 60 -56.27 -12.94 -18.48
C SER A 60 -55.02 -12.67 -19.35
N ASN A 61 -54.03 -13.55 -19.27
CA ASN A 61 -53.76 -14.53 -20.33
C ASN A 61 -52.39 -15.19 -20.12
N ASN A 62 -52.43 -16.45 -19.70
CA ASN A 62 -51.37 -17.42 -19.95
C ASN A 62 -51.32 -17.66 -21.46
N LEU A 63 -50.39 -17.04 -22.18
CA LEU A 63 -49.93 -17.44 -23.52
C LEU A 63 -48.87 -16.45 -23.99
N MET A 64 -47.61 -16.69 -23.61
CA MET A 64 -46.38 -16.44 -24.39
C MET A 64 -45.14 -16.78 -23.55
N GLU A 65 -45.18 -17.91 -22.85
CA GLU A 65 -43.97 -18.63 -22.45
C GLU A 65 -43.58 -19.51 -23.64
N GLY A 66 -42.63 -19.05 -24.44
CA GLY A 66 -41.98 -19.90 -25.46
C GLY A 66 -41.81 -19.30 -26.83
N LEU A 67 -40.96 -18.28 -26.98
CA LEU A 67 -40.23 -18.08 -28.25
C LEU A 67 -38.98 -17.18 -28.15
N LEU A 68 -38.16 -17.28 -27.10
CA LEU A 68 -36.80 -16.71 -27.10
C LEU A 68 -35.77 -17.67 -26.47
N SER A 69 -35.87 -18.96 -26.82
CA SER A 69 -34.78 -19.90 -26.63
C SER A 69 -34.24 -20.29 -28.01
N LYS A 70 -33.15 -19.66 -28.43
CA LYS A 70 -32.04 -20.31 -29.15
C LYS A 70 -30.97 -19.28 -29.57
N LEU A 71 -29.79 -19.46 -28.95
CA LEU A 71 -28.42 -19.22 -29.45
C LEU A 71 -27.65 -17.91 -29.14
N GLY A 72 -28.21 -16.87 -28.51
CA GLY A 72 -27.42 -15.67 -28.18
C GLY A 72 -27.31 -15.31 -26.69
N ILE A 73 -28.44 -15.34 -25.98
CA ILE A 73 -28.58 -14.64 -24.68
C ILE A 73 -28.04 -15.48 -23.51
N ARG A 74 -28.16 -16.82 -23.57
CA ARG A 74 -27.66 -17.71 -22.50
C ARG A 74 -26.14 -17.71 -22.38
N ARG A 75 -25.41 -17.49 -23.49
CA ARG A 75 -23.96 -17.49 -23.52
C ARG A 75 -23.37 -16.20 -22.92
N ALA A 76 -23.99 -15.06 -23.19
CA ALA A 76 -23.60 -13.77 -22.62
C ALA A 76 -23.83 -13.72 -21.09
N ALA A 77 -24.97 -14.21 -20.60
CA ALA A 77 -25.25 -14.26 -19.17
C ALA A 77 -24.27 -15.17 -18.40
N ALA A 78 -23.94 -16.35 -18.94
CA ALA A 78 -22.98 -17.27 -18.32
C ALA A 78 -21.54 -16.71 -18.33
N VAL A 79 -21.14 -16.00 -19.39
CA VAL A 79 -19.83 -15.32 -19.47
C VAL A 79 -19.76 -14.13 -18.49
N SER A 80 -20.85 -13.36 -18.34
CA SER A 80 -20.92 -12.27 -17.35
C SER A 80 -20.78 -12.78 -15.92
N GLN A 81 -21.48 -13.86 -15.56
CA GLN A 81 -21.40 -14.43 -14.21
C GLN A 81 -20.02 -15.05 -13.91
N ASN A 82 -19.39 -15.71 -14.89
CA ASN A 82 -18.05 -16.26 -14.71
C ASN A 82 -16.98 -15.16 -14.55
N ASN A 83 -17.11 -14.04 -15.27
CA ASN A 83 -16.21 -12.90 -15.12
C ASN A 83 -16.37 -12.18 -13.78
N GLU A 84 -17.60 -12.03 -13.28
CA GLU A 84 -17.87 -11.44 -11.97
C GLU A 84 -17.33 -12.30 -10.82
N ALA A 85 -17.46 -13.62 -10.91
CA ALA A 85 -16.88 -14.55 -9.94
C ALA A 85 -15.34 -14.54 -9.97
N GLY A 86 -14.73 -14.48 -11.16
CA GLY A 86 -13.27 -14.33 -11.27
C GLY A 86 -12.77 -13.02 -10.66
N ALA A 87 -13.47 -11.91 -10.93
CA ALA A 87 -13.12 -10.60 -10.39
C ALA A 87 -13.25 -10.54 -8.87
N SER A 88 -14.29 -11.18 -8.29
CA SER A 88 -14.43 -11.21 -6.83
C SER A 88 -13.31 -12.02 -6.15
N ILE A 89 -12.86 -13.12 -6.77
CA ILE A 89 -11.70 -13.88 -6.28
C ILE A 89 -10.42 -13.03 -6.34
N ALA A 90 -10.16 -12.36 -7.48
CA ALA A 90 -8.98 -11.52 -7.64
C ALA A 90 -8.98 -10.28 -6.72
N GLN A 91 -10.17 -9.77 -6.39
CA GLN A 91 -10.33 -8.64 -5.46
C GLN A 91 -10.38 -9.06 -3.99
N GLY A 92 -10.45 -10.36 -3.69
CA GLY A 92 -10.39 -10.90 -2.34
C GLY A 92 -9.02 -10.69 -1.66
N PRO A 93 -8.92 -10.97 -0.36
CA PRO A 93 -7.66 -10.86 0.38
C PRO A 93 -6.61 -11.88 -0.08
N ASP A 94 -5.35 -11.66 0.31
CA ASP A 94 -4.33 -12.69 0.24
C ASP A 94 -4.45 -13.63 1.45
N ASP A 95 -5.03 -14.81 1.23
CA ASP A 95 -5.25 -15.82 2.26
C ASP A 95 -4.05 -16.75 2.49
N ASP A 96 -2.94 -16.55 1.78
CA ASP A 96 -1.72 -17.32 2.02
C ASP A 96 -1.16 -16.99 3.41
N THR A 97 -0.55 -17.99 4.07
CA THR A 97 0.07 -17.80 5.39
C THR A 97 1.60 -17.82 5.25
N PRO A 98 2.32 -16.85 5.81
CA PRO A 98 3.78 -16.88 5.81
C PRO A 98 4.29 -17.98 6.75
N VAL A 99 5.56 -18.34 6.64
CA VAL A 99 6.19 -19.29 7.58
C VAL A 99 6.06 -18.77 9.01
N ALA A 100 5.93 -19.67 9.99
CA ALA A 100 5.80 -19.30 11.40
C ALA A 100 6.94 -18.36 11.85
N GLY A 101 6.59 -17.27 12.55
CA GLY A 101 7.52 -16.22 12.96
C GLY A 101 7.78 -15.14 11.90
N GLN A 102 7.34 -15.35 10.66
CA GLN A 102 7.54 -14.41 9.56
C GLN A 102 6.29 -13.56 9.31
N GLN A 103 6.47 -12.46 8.59
CA GLN A 103 5.38 -11.62 8.10
C GLN A 103 5.49 -11.42 6.58
N PHE A 104 4.34 -11.23 5.93
CA PHE A 104 4.29 -10.77 4.56
C PHE A 104 4.38 -9.24 4.45
N ALA A 105 4.96 -8.77 3.36
CA ALA A 105 4.89 -7.40 2.86
C ALA A 105 4.81 -7.44 1.34
N GLN A 106 4.12 -6.50 0.70
CA GLN A 106 3.97 -6.51 -0.75
C GLN A 106 4.13 -5.12 -1.37
N PHE A 107 4.96 -5.04 -2.40
CA PHE A 107 5.38 -3.78 -3.02
C PHE A 107 5.33 -3.86 -4.55
N GLY A 108 4.76 -2.84 -5.20
CA GLY A 108 4.85 -2.61 -6.64
C GLY A 108 5.69 -1.36 -6.91
N ALA A 109 6.73 -1.47 -7.74
CA ALA A 109 7.72 -0.41 -7.94
C ALA A 109 8.31 -0.41 -9.37
N GLY A 110 7.47 -0.69 -10.36
CA GLY A 110 7.88 -0.92 -11.75
C GLY A 110 8.12 -2.39 -12.07
N CYS A 111 8.98 -2.66 -13.07
CA CYS A 111 9.35 -4.03 -13.45
C CYS A 111 9.85 -4.81 -12.22
N PHE A 112 9.13 -5.88 -11.87
CA PHE A 112 9.36 -6.62 -10.63
C PHE A 112 10.73 -7.32 -10.52
N TRP A 113 11.49 -7.47 -11.60
CA TRP A 113 12.79 -8.14 -11.59
C TRP A 113 13.83 -7.39 -10.77
N GLY A 114 13.92 -6.06 -10.99
CA GLY A 114 14.82 -5.21 -10.23
C GLY A 114 14.34 -5.03 -8.79
N VAL A 115 13.03 -4.98 -8.58
CA VAL A 115 12.41 -4.82 -7.26
C VAL A 115 12.68 -6.06 -6.41
N GLU A 116 12.50 -7.26 -6.97
CA GLU A 116 12.76 -8.52 -6.29
C GLU A 116 14.21 -8.61 -5.84
N LEU A 117 15.17 -8.38 -6.76
CA LEU A 117 16.59 -8.42 -6.43
C LEU A 117 16.97 -7.44 -5.32
N THR A 118 16.27 -6.31 -5.24
CA THR A 118 16.46 -5.32 -4.16
C THR A 118 16.11 -5.93 -2.81
N PHE A 119 14.93 -6.55 -2.69
CA PHE A 119 14.50 -7.19 -1.45
C PHE A 119 15.28 -8.48 -1.13
N GLN A 120 15.73 -9.22 -2.16
CA GLN A 120 16.60 -10.39 -1.96
C GLN A 120 17.87 -10.03 -1.16
N ARG A 121 18.39 -8.80 -1.32
CA ARG A 121 19.60 -8.32 -0.65
C ARG A 121 19.40 -7.83 0.77
N VAL A 122 18.16 -7.69 1.25
CA VAL A 122 17.89 -7.16 2.60
C VAL A 122 18.12 -8.26 3.66
N PRO A 123 19.02 -8.06 4.65
CA PRO A 123 19.14 -8.97 5.79
C PRO A 123 17.81 -9.10 6.55
N GLY A 124 17.46 -10.30 6.98
CA GLY A 124 16.16 -10.60 7.61
C GLY A 124 15.00 -10.85 6.62
N VAL A 125 15.14 -10.51 5.33
CA VAL A 125 14.25 -11.06 4.29
C VAL A 125 14.60 -12.52 4.04
N THR A 126 13.61 -13.40 4.11
CA THR A 126 13.78 -14.86 4.02
C THR A 126 13.25 -15.47 2.74
N LYS A 127 12.24 -14.84 2.11
CA LYS A 127 11.74 -15.23 0.80
C LYS A 127 11.29 -13.99 0.03
N THR A 128 11.54 -13.99 -1.27
CA THR A 128 10.90 -13.09 -2.23
C THR A 128 10.18 -13.92 -3.27
N GLU A 129 9.12 -13.35 -3.83
CA GLU A 129 8.49 -13.88 -5.03
C GLU A 129 7.81 -12.76 -5.81
N VAL A 130 7.89 -12.85 -7.13
CA VAL A 130 7.21 -11.92 -8.04
C VAL A 130 5.85 -12.43 -8.46
N GLY A 131 4.92 -11.52 -8.72
CA GLY A 131 3.56 -11.87 -9.08
C GLY A 131 2.68 -10.70 -9.47
N TYR A 132 1.40 -11.01 -9.61
CA TYR A 132 0.35 -10.11 -10.05
C TYR A 132 -0.72 -9.96 -8.97
N THR A 133 -1.19 -8.73 -8.72
CA THR A 133 -2.17 -8.46 -7.65
C THR A 133 -2.98 -7.19 -7.96
N GLN A 134 -3.98 -6.88 -7.15
CA GLN A 134 -4.89 -5.71 -7.26
C GLN A 134 -5.77 -5.62 -8.52
N GLY A 135 -5.57 -6.48 -9.50
CA GLY A 135 -6.37 -6.54 -10.73
C GLY A 135 -7.65 -7.36 -10.60
N PHE A 136 -8.39 -7.46 -11.70
CA PHE A 136 -9.72 -8.07 -11.75
C PHE A 136 -9.75 -9.45 -12.42
N LEU A 137 -8.62 -9.94 -12.94
CA LEU A 137 -8.57 -11.24 -13.60
C LEU A 137 -8.14 -12.32 -12.60
N HIS A 138 -8.89 -13.41 -12.50
CA HIS A 138 -8.45 -14.58 -11.75
C HIS A 138 -7.47 -15.41 -12.57
N ASN A 139 -6.36 -15.84 -11.95
CA ASN A 139 -5.26 -16.58 -12.58
C ASN A 139 -4.72 -15.90 -13.86
N PRO A 140 -4.28 -14.63 -13.78
CA PRO A 140 -3.71 -13.94 -14.94
C PRO A 140 -2.38 -14.59 -15.36
N THR A 141 -2.15 -14.66 -16.67
CA THR A 141 -0.82 -14.92 -17.25
C THR A 141 -0.03 -13.63 -17.43
N TYR A 142 1.28 -13.74 -17.64
CA TYR A 142 2.09 -12.58 -18.03
C TYR A 142 1.51 -11.84 -19.25
N GLU A 143 1.08 -12.57 -20.28
CA GLU A 143 0.49 -11.99 -21.49
C GLU A 143 -0.80 -11.21 -21.19
N ASP A 144 -1.64 -11.72 -20.29
CA ASP A 144 -2.83 -11.00 -19.86
C ASP A 144 -2.47 -9.68 -19.20
N VAL A 145 -1.47 -9.67 -18.32
CA VAL A 145 -1.00 -8.46 -17.62
C VAL A 145 -0.36 -7.47 -18.57
N CYS A 146 0.47 -7.93 -19.52
CA CYS A 146 1.08 -7.09 -20.56
C CYS A 146 0.05 -6.39 -21.44
N SER A 147 -1.17 -6.93 -21.57
CA SER A 147 -2.26 -6.26 -22.30
C SER A 147 -2.71 -4.95 -21.64
N GLY A 148 -2.42 -4.76 -20.34
CA GLY A 148 -2.85 -3.62 -19.53
C GLY A 148 -4.33 -3.63 -19.13
N ARG A 149 -5.11 -4.63 -19.57
CA ARG A 149 -6.57 -4.68 -19.37
C ARG A 149 -6.99 -5.28 -18.04
N THR A 150 -6.12 -6.05 -17.40
CA THR A 150 -6.43 -6.77 -16.17
C THR A 150 -6.38 -5.87 -14.92
N MET A 151 -5.74 -4.71 -15.03
CA MET A 151 -5.43 -3.79 -13.93
C MET A 151 -4.55 -4.39 -12.82
N HIS A 152 -3.96 -5.58 -13.05
CA HIS A 152 -2.96 -6.10 -12.14
C HIS A 152 -1.76 -5.16 -12.06
N ASN A 153 -1.14 -5.10 -10.88
CA ASN A 153 0.21 -4.56 -10.73
C ASN A 153 1.22 -5.70 -10.74
N GLU A 154 2.39 -5.48 -11.35
CA GLU A 154 3.58 -6.27 -11.02
C GLU A 154 4.00 -5.92 -9.59
N ALA A 155 4.10 -6.95 -8.74
CA ALA A 155 4.45 -6.78 -7.35
C ALA A 155 5.42 -7.86 -6.88
N VAL A 156 6.19 -7.52 -5.86
CA VAL A 156 7.01 -8.46 -5.08
C VAL A 156 6.30 -8.71 -3.76
N ARG A 157 6.04 -9.98 -3.44
CA ARG A 157 5.66 -10.41 -2.10
C ARG A 157 6.92 -10.87 -1.37
N VAL A 158 7.14 -10.28 -0.20
CA VAL A 158 8.32 -10.48 0.65
C VAL A 158 7.88 -11.20 1.91
N GLN A 159 8.59 -12.25 2.32
CA GLN A 159 8.53 -12.78 3.68
C GLN A 159 9.79 -12.36 4.45
N TYR A 160 9.59 -11.75 5.60
CA TYR A 160 10.68 -11.27 6.44
C TYR A 160 10.48 -11.70 7.90
N ASP A 161 11.60 -11.84 8.61
CA ASP A 161 11.63 -12.07 10.06
C ASP A 161 11.61 -10.70 10.76
N PRO A 162 10.52 -10.33 11.46
CA PRO A 162 10.39 -9.05 12.15
C PRO A 162 11.43 -8.84 13.27
N SER A 163 12.06 -9.91 13.76
CA SER A 163 13.15 -9.82 14.74
C SER A 163 14.50 -9.43 14.14
N GLN A 164 14.65 -9.57 12.81
CA GLN A 164 15.88 -9.26 12.07
C GLN A 164 15.74 -8.09 11.10
N CYS A 165 14.53 -7.83 10.60
CA CYS A 165 14.22 -6.76 9.66
C CYS A 165 12.92 -6.06 10.08
N SER A 166 12.94 -4.73 10.23
CA SER A 166 11.72 -3.96 10.46
C SER A 166 10.96 -3.70 9.16
N TYR A 167 9.66 -3.44 9.25
CA TYR A 167 8.87 -3.00 8.10
C TYR A 167 9.36 -1.63 7.56
N ASP A 168 9.80 -0.71 8.43
CA ASP A 168 10.42 0.55 8.00
C ASP A 168 11.67 0.33 7.14
N THR A 169 12.48 -0.70 7.43
CA THR A 169 13.63 -1.06 6.58
C THR A 169 13.19 -1.46 5.18
N LEU A 170 12.06 -2.17 5.06
CA LEU A 170 11.48 -2.53 3.76
C LEU A 170 10.92 -1.30 3.04
N LEU A 171 10.31 -0.36 3.77
CA LEU A 171 9.82 0.90 3.20
C LEU A 171 10.98 1.77 2.69
N ASP A 172 12.06 1.92 3.47
CA ASP A 172 13.25 2.65 3.04
C ASP A 172 13.87 2.01 1.79
N THR A 173 13.92 0.68 1.75
CA THR A 173 14.36 -0.10 0.58
C THR A 173 13.47 0.18 -0.64
N PHE A 174 12.16 0.21 -0.46
CA PHE A 174 11.18 0.52 -1.50
C PHE A 174 11.36 1.94 -2.06
N TRP A 175 11.48 2.95 -1.18
CA TRP A 175 11.64 4.35 -1.57
C TRP A 175 12.98 4.62 -2.27
N ALA A 176 14.04 3.91 -1.89
CA ALA A 176 15.33 4.03 -2.55
C ALA A 176 15.36 3.38 -3.95
N ARG A 177 14.40 2.49 -4.26
CA ARG A 177 14.48 1.65 -5.45
C ARG A 177 13.93 2.29 -6.73
N HIS A 178 12.91 3.14 -6.62
CA HIS A 178 12.13 3.59 -7.76
C HIS A 178 11.80 5.08 -7.67
N ASP A 179 11.14 5.63 -8.70
CA ASP A 179 10.63 7.00 -8.68
C ASP A 179 9.16 6.95 -8.24
N PRO A 180 8.84 7.33 -6.99
CA PRO A 180 7.47 7.24 -6.49
C PRO A 180 6.56 8.36 -7.02
N THR A 181 7.04 9.21 -7.93
CA THR A 181 6.31 10.38 -8.45
C THR A 181 5.74 10.18 -9.86
N THR A 182 6.09 9.07 -10.53
CA THR A 182 5.64 8.77 -11.89
C THR A 182 4.40 7.87 -11.90
N LEU A 183 3.26 8.43 -12.32
CA LEU A 183 2.00 7.69 -12.39
C LEU A 183 2.02 6.63 -13.49
N ASN A 184 1.70 5.38 -13.15
CA ASN A 184 1.57 4.24 -14.08
C ASN A 184 2.80 4.08 -15.00
N ARG A 185 3.99 4.30 -14.44
CA ARG A 185 5.26 4.22 -15.16
C ARG A 185 6.40 4.06 -14.17
N GLN A 186 7.41 3.31 -14.56
CA GLN A 186 8.73 3.36 -13.93
C GLN A 186 9.82 3.33 -15.00
N GLY A 187 10.62 4.40 -15.09
CA GLY A 187 11.58 4.55 -16.19
C GLY A 187 10.89 4.48 -17.56
N ASN A 188 11.32 3.55 -18.41
CA ASN A 188 10.75 3.33 -19.74
C ASN A 188 9.58 2.31 -19.74
N ASP A 189 9.30 1.66 -18.62
CA ASP A 189 8.19 0.71 -18.48
C ASP A 189 6.91 1.49 -18.20
N VAL A 190 6.02 1.56 -19.20
CA VAL A 190 4.77 2.36 -19.16
C VAL A 190 3.55 1.44 -19.11
N GLY A 191 2.67 1.66 -18.15
CA GLY A 191 1.47 0.87 -17.96
C GLY A 191 1.03 0.83 -16.50
N THR A 192 -0.25 0.58 -16.27
CA THR A 192 -0.82 0.47 -14.92
C THR A 192 -0.15 -0.66 -14.13
N GLN A 193 0.36 -1.69 -14.82
CA GLN A 193 1.09 -2.81 -14.23
C GLN A 193 2.47 -2.45 -13.67
N TYR A 194 2.94 -1.22 -13.88
CA TYR A 194 4.23 -0.73 -13.37
C TYR A 194 4.05 0.39 -12.34
N ARG A 195 2.84 0.54 -11.78
CA ARG A 195 2.55 1.62 -10.83
C ARG A 195 3.23 1.38 -9.49
N SER A 196 3.56 2.49 -8.81
CA SER A 196 4.05 2.46 -7.43
C SER A 196 2.90 2.10 -6.47
N GLY A 197 3.11 1.12 -5.60
CA GLY A 197 2.10 0.67 -4.64
C GLY A 197 2.70 -0.06 -3.43
N ILE A 198 2.10 0.18 -2.26
CA ILE A 198 2.35 -0.53 -1.02
C ILE A 198 1.05 -1.24 -0.63
N TYR A 199 1.13 -2.56 -0.46
CA TYR A 199 -0.02 -3.39 -0.18
C TYR A 199 0.12 -4.03 1.20
N PHE A 200 -0.61 -3.49 2.17
CA PHE A 200 -0.42 -3.83 3.57
C PHE A 200 -1.27 -5.03 4.02
N TYR A 201 -0.72 -5.85 4.90
CA TYR A 201 -1.39 -6.99 5.53
C TYR A 201 -1.98 -6.64 6.91
N THR A 202 -1.46 -5.60 7.57
CA THR A 202 -1.92 -5.17 8.89
C THR A 202 -2.13 -3.65 8.98
N THR A 203 -2.87 -3.21 9.99
CA THR A 203 -3.07 -1.80 10.31
C THR A 203 -1.78 -1.09 10.71
N GLU A 204 -0.83 -1.82 11.31
CA GLU A 204 0.49 -1.31 11.67
C GLU A 204 1.32 -1.02 10.41
N GLN A 205 1.27 -1.92 9.43
CA GLN A 205 1.90 -1.70 8.13
C GLN A 205 1.28 -0.53 7.37
N GLU A 206 -0.06 -0.39 7.40
CA GLU A 206 -0.74 0.75 6.80
C GLU A 206 -0.25 2.07 7.41
N LYS A 207 -0.25 2.15 8.75
CA LYS A 207 0.20 3.34 9.47
C LYS A 207 1.65 3.69 9.14
N ALA A 208 2.57 2.72 9.24
CA ALA A 208 3.98 2.92 8.93
C ALA A 208 4.20 3.35 7.47
N ALA A 209 3.47 2.75 6.52
CA ALA A 209 3.55 3.12 5.12
C ALA A 209 3.14 4.58 4.89
N ARG A 210 2.02 5.02 5.48
CA ARG A 210 1.52 6.39 5.38
C ARG A 210 2.51 7.40 5.99
N GLU A 211 3.01 7.12 7.19
CA GLU A 211 4.01 7.98 7.83
C GLU A 211 5.32 8.03 7.02
N SER A 212 5.75 6.92 6.40
CA SER A 212 6.94 6.92 5.55
C SER A 212 6.75 7.71 4.25
N LEU A 213 5.54 7.68 3.68
CA LEU A 213 5.18 8.46 2.50
C LEU A 213 5.29 9.95 2.81
N GLU A 214 4.74 10.42 3.93
CA GLU A 214 4.83 11.82 4.34
C GLU A 214 6.29 12.28 4.50
N ARG A 215 7.12 11.46 5.15
CA ARG A 215 8.57 11.73 5.28
C ARG A 215 9.25 11.80 3.91
N GLN A 216 8.88 10.91 2.98
CA GLN A 216 9.49 10.85 1.66
C GLN A 216 9.03 12.01 0.76
N GLU A 217 7.78 12.45 0.83
CA GLU A 217 7.29 13.64 0.13
C GLU A 217 8.04 14.89 0.57
N GLN A 218 8.27 15.05 1.88
CA GLN A 218 9.08 16.15 2.42
C GLN A 218 10.51 16.12 1.87
N LYS A 219 11.13 14.93 1.81
CA LYS A 219 12.49 14.75 1.29
C LYS A 219 12.60 15.03 -0.21
N LEU A 220 11.61 14.61 -1.00
CA LEU A 220 11.62 14.80 -2.46
C LEU A 220 11.14 16.18 -2.89
N ASN A 221 10.42 16.90 -2.02
CA ASN A 221 9.68 18.12 -2.35
C ASN A 221 8.81 17.96 -3.61
N LYS A 222 8.17 16.79 -3.70
CA LYS A 222 7.29 16.38 -4.81
C LYS A 222 6.14 15.54 -4.26
N LYS A 223 4.99 15.65 -4.91
CA LYS A 223 3.86 14.77 -4.62
C LYS A 223 4.18 13.34 -5.04
N ILE A 224 4.01 12.40 -4.11
CA ILE A 224 4.13 10.96 -4.36
C ILE A 224 2.77 10.43 -4.87
N VAL A 225 2.83 9.52 -5.83
CA VAL A 225 1.64 8.88 -6.44
C VAL A 225 1.48 7.42 -6.05
N THR A 226 2.31 6.93 -5.12
CA THR A 226 2.22 5.58 -4.55
C THR A 226 0.85 5.34 -3.93
N GLU A 227 0.16 4.29 -4.36
CA GLU A 227 -1.07 3.84 -3.70
C GLU A 227 -0.74 3.04 -2.43
N ILE A 228 -1.49 3.27 -1.34
CA ILE A 228 -1.39 2.48 -0.10
C ILE A 228 -2.75 1.84 0.13
N LEU A 229 -2.85 0.54 -0.14
CA LEU A 229 -4.11 -0.22 -0.16
C LEU A 229 -3.95 -1.56 0.59
N PRO A 230 -5.05 -2.19 1.04
CA PRO A 230 -4.98 -3.54 1.58
C PRO A 230 -4.42 -4.53 0.56
N ALA A 231 -3.61 -5.49 1.05
CA ALA A 231 -3.18 -6.63 0.26
C ALA A 231 -4.40 -7.44 -0.22
N LYS A 232 -4.36 -7.82 -1.50
CA LYS A 232 -5.36 -8.64 -2.18
C LYS A 232 -4.69 -9.88 -2.73
N LYS A 233 -5.49 -10.81 -3.26
CA LYS A 233 -5.03 -12.07 -3.83
C LYS A 233 -3.76 -11.88 -4.66
N PHE A 234 -2.73 -12.62 -4.27
CA PHE A 234 -1.44 -12.62 -4.95
C PHE A 234 -1.37 -13.83 -5.88
N TYR A 235 -1.13 -13.57 -7.16
CA TYR A 235 -0.90 -14.60 -8.17
C TYR A 235 0.59 -14.66 -8.44
N ARG A 236 1.28 -15.68 -7.92
CA ARG A 236 2.70 -15.90 -8.20
C ARG A 236 2.90 -16.00 -9.72
N ALA A 237 3.82 -15.19 -10.26
CA ALA A 237 4.17 -15.21 -11.67
C ALA A 237 4.93 -16.50 -12.03
N GLU A 238 5.03 -16.76 -13.32
CA GLU A 238 5.69 -17.93 -13.90
C GLU A 238 7.15 -18.03 -13.46
N GLU A 239 7.68 -19.25 -13.38
CA GLU A 239 9.01 -19.52 -12.80
C GLU A 239 10.16 -18.83 -13.53
N TYR A 240 9.98 -18.50 -14.82
CA TYR A 240 10.99 -17.78 -15.59
C TYR A 240 11.13 -16.30 -15.17
N HIS A 241 10.15 -15.73 -14.46
CA HIS A 241 10.24 -14.38 -13.89
C HIS A 241 10.91 -14.35 -12.51
N GLN A 242 10.93 -15.47 -11.81
CA GLN A 242 11.35 -15.57 -10.41
C GLN A 242 12.88 -15.49 -10.32
N GLN A 243 13.40 -14.59 -9.50
CA GLN A 243 14.83 -14.30 -9.33
C GLN A 243 15.56 -14.09 -10.67
N TYR A 244 14.89 -13.44 -11.63
CA TYR A 244 15.35 -13.33 -13.02
C TYR A 244 16.77 -12.74 -13.16
N LEU A 245 17.06 -11.65 -12.44
CA LEU A 245 18.37 -10.98 -12.52
C LEU A 245 19.50 -11.75 -11.83
N GLU A 246 19.18 -12.50 -10.77
CA GLU A 246 20.13 -13.42 -10.13
C GLU A 246 20.47 -14.59 -11.06
N LYS A 247 19.49 -15.08 -11.81
CA LYS A 247 19.65 -16.16 -12.79
C LYS A 247 20.43 -15.74 -14.04
N GLY A 248 20.57 -14.44 -14.31
CA GLY A 248 21.39 -13.90 -15.41
C GLY A 248 20.76 -12.75 -16.19
N GLY A 249 19.48 -12.48 -15.99
CA GLY A 249 18.75 -11.48 -16.76
C GLY A 249 18.78 -11.74 -18.28
N ARG A 250 18.46 -10.71 -19.05
CA ARG A 250 18.41 -10.73 -20.52
C ARG A 250 19.77 -10.95 -21.17
N SER A 251 20.83 -10.46 -20.53
CA SER A 251 22.20 -10.44 -21.05
C SER A 251 23.01 -11.68 -20.66
N GLY A 252 22.51 -12.49 -19.72
CA GLY A 252 23.26 -13.60 -19.11
C GLY A 252 24.21 -13.18 -17.98
N PHE A 253 24.39 -11.88 -17.73
CA PHE A 253 25.25 -11.37 -16.66
C PHE A 253 24.49 -11.29 -15.33
N ARG A 254 24.71 -12.31 -14.49
CA ARG A 254 24.11 -12.40 -13.15
C ARG A 254 24.39 -11.16 -12.31
N GLN A 255 23.40 -10.78 -11.52
CA GLN A 255 23.55 -9.76 -10.49
C GLN A 255 23.40 -10.42 -9.12
N SER A 256 24.37 -10.20 -8.23
CA SER A 256 24.40 -10.87 -6.93
C SER A 256 23.17 -10.53 -6.10
N ALA A 257 22.54 -11.55 -5.51
CA ALA A 257 21.46 -11.42 -4.54
C ALA A 257 21.96 -11.54 -3.08
N ALA A 258 23.28 -11.56 -2.87
CA ALA A 258 23.87 -11.70 -1.54
C ALA A 258 23.38 -10.60 -0.59
N LYS A 259 23.12 -10.96 0.67
CA LYS A 259 22.67 -10.02 1.70
C LYS A 259 23.67 -8.87 1.86
N GLY A 260 23.17 -7.64 1.85
CA GLY A 260 23.98 -6.42 1.94
C GLY A 260 24.72 -6.03 0.65
N CYS A 261 24.52 -6.73 -0.47
CA CYS A 261 25.12 -6.32 -1.75
C CYS A 261 24.57 -4.96 -2.20
N ASN A 262 25.47 -4.01 -2.42
CA ASN A 262 25.13 -2.64 -2.84
C ASN A 262 25.52 -2.35 -4.31
N ASP A 263 25.88 -3.38 -5.08
CA ASP A 263 26.17 -3.23 -6.51
C ASP A 263 24.95 -2.63 -7.23
N PRO A 264 25.13 -1.62 -8.09
CA PRO A 264 24.00 -1.03 -8.80
C PRO A 264 23.19 -2.08 -9.58
N ILE A 265 21.89 -2.17 -9.29
CA ILE A 265 21.00 -3.10 -9.98
C ILE A 265 20.63 -2.54 -11.35
N ARG A 266 20.98 -3.26 -12.40
CA ARG A 266 20.59 -3.02 -13.79
C ARG A 266 19.21 -3.62 -14.04
N CYS A 267 18.33 -2.86 -14.70
CA CYS A 267 16.90 -3.20 -14.79
C CYS A 267 16.60 -4.57 -15.40
N TYR A 268 17.33 -4.97 -16.45
CA TYR A 268 16.98 -6.16 -17.25
C TYR A 268 18.11 -7.20 -17.34
N GLY A 269 19.30 -6.93 -16.80
CA GLY A 269 20.51 -7.76 -16.97
C GLY A 269 21.75 -6.94 -17.24
#